data_AF-A0A811G7E4-F1
#
_entry.id   AF-A0A811G7E4-F1
#
_cell.length_a   1.000
_cell.length_b   1.000
_cell.length_c   1.000
_cell.angle_alpha   90.00
_cell.angle_beta   90.00
_cell.angle_gamma   90.00
#
_symmetry.space_group_name_H-M   'P 1'
#
loop_
_entity.id
_entity.type
_entity.pdbx_description
1 polymer ?
#
loop_
_entity_poly.entity_id
_entity_poly.type
_entity_poly.pdbx_seq_one_letter_code
_entity_poly.pdbx_strand_id
1 'polypeptide(L)'
;MSIKRALELIMAAKSFQCVLYPDPPNGIRWASQKMPPDEFLDDLRVNKASLVEYFSYTDRDLTPFFVRAFDGYLYCLNQVNKGASNIGRSAHPVSTLYWRFTVKEALQLSNPELELIEKFLIEEKCLKYLDDSRTELITPEQEQQKYSPDRDAGTAFNDLLSKRRQFIYC
;
A
#
# COMPACT_ATOMS: atom_id res chain seq x y z
N MET A 1 -5.64 -10.64 -11.53
CA MET A 1 -6.02 -9.26 -11.86
C MET A 1 -5.37 -8.35 -10.84
N SER A 2 -4.80 -7.22 -11.26
CA SER A 2 -3.91 -6.39 -10.42
C SER A 2 -4.59 -5.08 -10.04
N ILE A 3 -4.63 -4.82 -8.73
CA ILE A 3 -5.14 -3.55 -8.16
C ILE A 3 -4.34 -2.36 -8.67
N LYS A 4 -3.03 -2.56 -8.89
CA LYS A 4 -2.15 -1.56 -9.49
C LYS A 4 -2.75 -0.99 -10.77
N ARG A 5 -3.28 -1.85 -11.63
CA ARG A 5 -3.82 -1.40 -12.91
C ARG A 5 -5.04 -0.52 -12.76
N ALA A 6 -5.92 -0.85 -11.82
CA ALA A 6 -7.09 -0.02 -11.51
C ALA A 6 -6.67 1.38 -11.04
N LEU A 7 -5.65 1.46 -10.19
CA LEU A 7 -5.14 2.72 -9.65
C LEU A 7 -4.43 3.57 -10.71
N GLU A 8 -3.64 2.95 -11.58
CA GLU A 8 -3.02 3.63 -12.73
C GLU A 8 -4.08 4.27 -13.62
N LEU A 9 -5.19 3.56 -13.88
CA LEU A 9 -6.31 4.11 -14.65
C LEU A 9 -7.03 5.25 -13.92
N ILE A 10 -7.22 5.15 -12.61
CA ILE A 10 -7.81 6.23 -11.79
C ILE A 10 -6.91 7.47 -11.82
N MET A 11 -5.59 7.30 -11.67
CA MET A 11 -4.62 8.39 -11.76
C MET A 11 -4.58 9.01 -13.16
N ALA A 12 -4.59 8.19 -14.21
CA ALA A 12 -4.64 8.66 -15.59
C ALA A 12 -5.92 9.44 -15.86
N ALA A 13 -7.08 8.92 -15.46
CA ALA A 13 -8.36 9.59 -15.59
C ALA A 13 -8.34 10.98 -14.93
N LYS A 14 -7.80 11.08 -13.71
CA LYS A 14 -7.64 12.37 -13.02
C LYS A 14 -6.79 13.38 -13.79
N SER A 15 -5.70 12.94 -14.40
CA SER A 15 -4.84 13.82 -15.20
C SER A 15 -5.57 14.41 -16.41
N PHE A 16 -6.55 13.68 -16.95
CA PHE A 16 -7.44 14.11 -18.02
C PHE A 16 -8.74 14.79 -17.53
N GLN A 17 -8.84 15.12 -16.24
CA GLN A 17 -10.08 15.65 -15.64
C GLN A 17 -11.29 14.76 -15.97
N CYS A 18 -11.07 13.45 -15.98
CA CYS A 18 -12.04 12.41 -16.24
C CYS A 18 -12.33 11.68 -14.92
N VAL A 19 -13.61 11.49 -14.63
CA VAL A 19 -14.06 10.76 -13.45
C VAL A 19 -14.63 9.42 -13.91
N LEU A 20 -14.17 8.34 -13.29
CA LEU A 20 -14.63 6.97 -13.55
C LEU A 20 -15.68 6.58 -12.51
N TYR A 21 -16.73 5.91 -12.93
CA TYR A 21 -17.83 5.44 -12.08
C TYR A 21 -18.17 3.98 -12.38
N PRO A 22 -18.54 3.18 -11.37
CA PRO A 22 -19.14 1.88 -11.61
C PRO A 22 -20.49 2.02 -12.33
N ASP A 23 -20.76 1.15 -13.30
CA ASP A 23 -22.04 1.04 -14.00
C ASP A 23 -22.53 -0.42 -13.93
N PRO A 24 -23.28 -0.80 -12.89
CA PRO A 24 -23.64 -2.19 -12.65
C PRO A 24 -24.38 -2.85 -13.83
N PRO A 25 -24.20 -4.17 -14.05
CA PRO A 25 -23.53 -5.11 -13.16
C PRO A 25 -22.01 -5.20 -13.33
N ASN A 26 -21.47 -4.93 -14.51
CA ASN A 26 -20.03 -5.08 -14.83
C ASN A 26 -19.54 -3.97 -15.77
N GLY A 27 -20.12 -2.78 -15.68
CA GLY A 27 -19.80 -1.61 -16.51
C GLY A 27 -18.90 -0.62 -15.77
N ILE A 28 -18.21 0.20 -16.57
CA ILE A 28 -17.51 1.40 -16.12
C ILE A 28 -18.01 2.52 -17.00
N ARG A 29 -18.54 3.57 -16.39
CA ARG A 29 -18.85 4.84 -17.06
C ARG A 29 -17.77 5.85 -16.72
N TRP A 30 -17.67 6.87 -17.56
CA TRP A 30 -16.79 7.98 -17.30
C TRP A 30 -17.47 9.30 -17.68
N ALA A 31 -17.08 10.38 -17.00
CA ALA A 31 -17.52 11.73 -17.30
C ALA A 31 -16.31 12.66 -17.33
N SER A 32 -16.23 13.53 -18.33
CA SER A 32 -15.20 14.56 -18.43
C SER A 32 -15.73 15.79 -19.16
N GLN A 33 -15.13 16.95 -18.90
CA GLN A 33 -15.41 18.19 -19.63
C GLN A 33 -14.82 18.18 -21.05
N LYS A 34 -13.77 17.38 -21.27
CA LYS A 34 -13.11 17.22 -22.58
C LYS A 34 -13.02 15.74 -22.91
N MET A 35 -13.06 15.40 -24.19
CA MET A 35 -12.87 14.02 -24.62
C MET A 35 -11.49 13.52 -24.14
N PRO A 36 -11.41 12.44 -23.36
CA PRO A 36 -10.13 11.83 -23.01
C PRO A 36 -9.42 11.30 -24.28
N PRO A 37 -8.08 11.20 -24.29
CA PRO A 37 -7.35 10.65 -25.43
C PRO A 37 -7.79 9.22 -25.77
N ASP A 38 -7.82 8.88 -27.06
CA ASP A 38 -8.23 7.53 -27.52
C ASP A 38 -7.37 6.42 -26.90
N GLU A 39 -6.07 6.65 -26.72
CA GLU A 39 -5.15 5.72 -26.05
C GLU A 39 -5.62 5.37 -24.62
N PHE A 40 -6.11 6.35 -23.88
CA PHE A 40 -6.66 6.13 -22.54
C PHE A 40 -7.98 5.35 -22.59
N LEU A 41 -8.84 5.64 -23.56
CA LEU A 41 -10.12 4.95 -23.71
C LEU A 41 -9.95 3.49 -24.13
N ASP A 42 -8.98 3.19 -24.99
CA ASP A 42 -8.63 1.82 -25.35
C ASP A 42 -8.02 1.09 -24.17
N ASP A 43 -7.15 1.74 -23.41
CA ASP A 43 -6.58 1.18 -22.20
C ASP A 43 -7.64 0.86 -21.14
N LEU A 44 -8.56 1.80 -20.92
CA LEU A 44 -9.73 1.64 -20.05
C LEU A 44 -10.58 0.44 -20.47
N ARG A 45 -10.76 0.22 -21.80
CA ARG A 45 -11.53 -0.92 -22.34
C ARG A 45 -10.83 -2.25 -22.06
N VAL A 46 -9.52 -2.33 -22.27
CA VAL A 46 -8.73 -3.55 -22.05
C VAL A 46 -8.69 -3.93 -20.57
N ASN A 47 -8.53 -2.94 -19.69
CA ASN A 47 -8.29 -3.16 -18.27
C ASN A 47 -9.51 -2.94 -17.37
N LYS A 48 -10.70 -2.83 -17.98
CA LYS A 48 -12.00 -2.63 -17.32
C LYS A 48 -12.24 -3.57 -16.14
N ALA A 49 -11.88 -4.85 -16.28
CA ALA A 49 -12.11 -5.84 -15.23
C ALA A 49 -11.41 -5.49 -13.91
N SER A 50 -10.21 -4.88 -13.97
CA SER A 50 -9.48 -4.45 -12.77
C SER A 50 -10.21 -3.29 -12.06
N LEU A 51 -10.82 -2.37 -12.82
CA LEU A 51 -11.63 -1.29 -12.24
C LEU A 51 -12.94 -1.80 -11.64
N VAL A 52 -13.59 -2.77 -12.28
CA VAL A 52 -14.80 -3.40 -11.72
C VAL A 52 -14.48 -4.11 -10.41
N GLU A 53 -13.37 -4.86 -10.35
CA GLU A 53 -12.88 -5.46 -9.11
C GLU A 53 -12.64 -4.38 -8.06
N TYR A 54 -11.90 -3.31 -8.37
CA TYR A 54 -11.66 -2.19 -7.45
C TYR A 54 -12.95 -1.58 -6.90
N PHE A 55 -13.89 -1.23 -7.79
CA PHE A 55 -15.18 -0.63 -7.41
C PHE A 55 -16.11 -1.58 -6.66
N SER A 56 -15.84 -2.88 -6.65
CA SER A 56 -16.57 -3.82 -5.77
C SER A 56 -16.17 -3.66 -4.30
N TYR A 57 -15.00 -3.09 -4.01
CA TYR A 57 -14.52 -2.83 -2.66
C TYR A 57 -14.73 -1.38 -2.21
N THR A 58 -14.50 -0.40 -3.08
CA THR A 58 -14.65 1.04 -2.75
C THR A 58 -14.80 1.91 -4.00
N ASP A 59 -15.50 3.03 -3.89
CA ASP A 59 -15.56 4.11 -4.89
C ASP A 59 -14.60 5.27 -4.57
N ARG A 60 -13.95 5.23 -3.40
CA ARG A 60 -12.98 6.23 -2.97
C ARG A 60 -11.69 6.10 -3.77
N ASP A 61 -11.04 7.22 -4.05
CA ASP A 61 -9.67 7.20 -4.56
C ASP A 61 -8.69 6.81 -3.45
N LEU A 62 -8.08 5.62 -3.58
CA LEU A 62 -7.12 5.12 -2.60
C LEU A 62 -5.68 5.59 -2.82
N THR A 63 -5.36 6.23 -3.95
CA THR A 63 -4.00 6.67 -4.30
C THR A 63 -3.27 7.42 -3.17
N PRO A 64 -3.91 8.38 -2.45
CA PRO A 64 -3.25 9.10 -1.37
C PRO A 64 -2.92 8.23 -0.15
N PHE A 65 -3.62 7.10 0.05
CA PHE A 65 -3.48 6.28 1.24
C PHE A 65 -2.35 5.26 1.15
N PHE A 66 -1.86 4.88 -0.05
CA PHE A 66 -0.80 3.87 -0.16
C PHE A 66 0.50 4.32 0.52
N VAL A 67 0.97 5.54 0.20
CA VAL A 67 2.18 6.10 0.81
C VAL A 67 2.00 6.22 2.32
N ARG A 68 0.81 6.67 2.76
CA ARG A 68 0.50 6.83 4.18
C ARG A 68 0.42 5.49 4.91
N ALA A 69 -0.12 4.45 4.29
CA ALA A 69 -0.19 3.12 4.86
C ALA A 69 1.21 2.49 5.03
N PHE A 70 2.12 2.75 4.08
CA PHE A 70 3.53 2.39 4.23
C PHE A 70 4.23 3.19 5.34
N ASP A 71 3.97 4.50 5.45
CA ASP A 71 4.44 5.28 6.61
C ASP A 71 3.91 4.72 7.95
N GLY A 72 2.69 4.20 7.96
CA GLY A 72 2.11 3.49 9.09
C GLY A 72 2.91 2.23 9.45
N TYR A 73 3.39 1.46 8.47
CA TYR A 73 4.30 0.34 8.71
C TYR A 73 5.58 0.80 9.39
N LEU A 74 6.22 1.85 8.87
CA LEU A 74 7.46 2.39 9.41
C LEU A 74 7.28 2.95 10.83
N TYR A 75 6.12 3.54 11.10
CA TYR A 75 5.73 3.92 12.45
C TYR A 75 5.64 2.70 13.38
N CYS A 76 4.89 1.66 13.00
CA CYS A 76 4.75 0.43 13.79
C CYS A 76 6.11 -0.22 14.05
N LEU A 77 6.96 -0.32 13.03
CA LEU A 77 8.32 -0.85 13.13
C LEU A 77 9.15 -0.05 14.15
N ASN A 78 9.05 1.27 14.14
CA ASN A 78 9.74 2.11 15.12
C ASN A 78 9.25 1.84 16.56
N GLN A 79 7.94 1.66 16.76
CA GLN A 79 7.41 1.35 18.10
C GLN A 79 7.89 -0.01 18.61
N VAL A 80 7.91 -1.03 17.74
CA VAL A 80 8.44 -2.37 18.09
C VAL A 80 9.93 -2.26 18.44
N ASN A 81 10.72 -1.53 17.65
CA ASN A 81 12.15 -1.36 17.88
C ASN A 81 12.47 -0.56 19.16
N LYS A 82 11.61 0.36 19.61
CA LYS A 82 11.78 1.05 20.89
C LYS A 82 11.58 0.12 22.10
N GLY A 83 10.70 -0.87 21.97
CA GLY A 83 10.43 -1.84 23.04
C GLY A 83 11.53 -2.90 23.19
N ALA A 84 12.30 -3.15 22.13
CA ALA A 84 13.42 -4.09 22.13
C ALA A 84 14.69 -3.42 22.71
N SER A 85 14.94 -3.61 24.01
CA SER A 85 16.14 -3.10 24.68
C SER A 85 17.42 -3.81 24.19
N ASN A 86 18.38 -3.05 23.64
CA ASN A 86 19.84 -3.31 23.50
C ASN A 86 20.36 -4.66 22.98
N ILE A 87 19.52 -5.62 22.62
CA ILE A 87 19.94 -6.89 22.01
C ILE A 87 19.78 -6.71 20.51
N GLY A 88 20.92 -6.71 19.81
CA GLY A 88 21.10 -6.60 18.35
C GLY A 88 19.88 -6.20 17.54
N ARG A 89 19.96 -5.03 16.88
CA ARG A 89 18.95 -4.46 15.95
C ARG A 89 18.66 -5.35 14.73
N SER A 90 18.47 -6.66 14.88
CA SER A 90 17.85 -7.49 13.86
C SER A 90 16.42 -6.98 13.71
N ALA A 91 16.11 -6.40 12.56
CA ALA A 91 14.87 -5.69 12.32
C ALA A 91 13.66 -6.56 12.71
N HIS A 92 12.95 -6.17 13.76
CA HIS A 92 11.82 -6.95 14.24
C HIS A 92 10.68 -6.91 13.21
N PRO A 93 10.05 -8.05 12.90
CA PRO A 93 8.84 -8.05 12.10
C PRO A 93 7.73 -7.28 12.79
N VAL A 94 6.83 -6.70 12.00
CA VAL A 94 5.63 -6.00 12.51
C VAL A 94 4.45 -6.95 12.40
N SER A 95 3.70 -7.17 13.47
CA SER A 95 2.46 -7.95 13.39
C SER A 95 1.49 -7.32 12.38
N THR A 96 0.96 -8.13 11.46
CA THR A 96 -0.04 -7.73 10.47
C THR A 96 -1.27 -7.12 11.13
N LEU A 97 -1.73 -7.69 12.25
CA LEU A 97 -2.88 -7.16 12.99
C LEU A 97 -2.58 -5.77 13.58
N TYR A 98 -1.38 -5.58 14.12
CA TYR A 98 -0.98 -4.30 14.68
C TYR A 98 -0.91 -3.21 13.60
N TRP A 99 -0.30 -3.52 12.45
CA TRP A 99 -0.25 -2.62 11.31
C TRP A 99 -1.66 -2.29 10.79
N ARG A 100 -2.49 -3.31 10.55
CA ARG A 100 -3.87 -3.15 10.07
C ARG A 100 -4.67 -2.23 10.99
N PHE A 101 -4.65 -2.48 12.30
CA PHE A 101 -5.36 -1.65 13.27
C PHE A 101 -4.85 -0.19 13.24
N THR A 102 -3.53 -0.01 13.26
CA THR A 102 -2.91 1.33 13.28
C THR A 102 -3.26 2.14 12.03
N VAL A 103 -3.12 1.53 10.85
CA VAL A 103 -3.38 2.20 9.58
C VAL A 103 -4.87 2.49 9.40
N LYS A 104 -5.73 1.53 9.76
CA LYS A 104 -7.18 1.68 9.65
C LYS A 104 -7.68 2.87 10.46
N GLU A 105 -7.30 2.94 11.74
CA GLU A 105 -7.72 4.00 12.64
C GLU A 105 -7.16 5.37 12.19
N ALA A 106 -5.88 5.43 11.81
CA ALA A 106 -5.24 6.69 11.44
C ALA A 106 -5.68 7.27 10.10
N LEU A 107 -6.07 6.41 9.14
CA LEU A 107 -6.48 6.82 7.79
C LEU A 107 -7.99 6.76 7.57
N GLN A 108 -8.75 6.36 8.60
CA GLN A 108 -10.21 6.20 8.56
C GLN A 108 -10.64 5.34 7.35
N LEU A 109 -10.09 4.13 7.29
CA LEU A 109 -10.35 3.18 6.21
C LEU A 109 -11.35 2.11 6.64
N SER A 110 -12.16 1.64 5.69
CA SER A 110 -12.92 0.41 5.86
C SER A 110 -12.02 -0.84 5.73
N ASN A 111 -12.50 -2.01 6.17
CA ASN A 111 -11.73 -3.25 6.02
C ASN A 111 -11.44 -3.58 4.53
N PRO A 112 -12.41 -3.46 3.60
CA PRO A 112 -12.16 -3.67 2.17
C PRO A 112 -11.06 -2.76 1.60
N GLU A 113 -11.07 -1.47 1.95
CA GLU A 113 -10.05 -0.51 1.50
C GLU A 113 -8.67 -0.84 2.04
N LEU A 114 -8.60 -1.24 3.31
CA LEU A 114 -7.35 -1.68 3.92
C LEU A 114 -6.79 -2.94 3.26
N GLU A 115 -7.64 -3.90 2.92
CA GLU A 115 -7.23 -5.13 2.19
C GLU A 115 -6.67 -4.80 0.80
N LEU A 116 -7.29 -3.86 0.08
CA LEU A 116 -6.76 -3.38 -1.21
C LEU A 116 -5.38 -2.73 -1.05
N ILE A 117 -5.23 -1.86 -0.03
CA ILE A 117 -3.96 -1.19 0.27
C ILE A 117 -2.87 -2.19 0.63
N GLU A 118 -3.19 -3.17 1.48
CA GLU A 118 -2.25 -4.22 1.85
C GLU A 118 -1.83 -5.03 0.62
N LYS A 119 -2.78 -5.52 -0.19
CA LYS A 119 -2.48 -6.28 -1.40
C LYS A 119 -1.62 -5.46 -2.37
N PHE A 120 -1.89 -4.17 -2.53
CA PHE A 120 -1.08 -3.27 -3.36
C PHE A 120 0.36 -3.12 -2.82
N LEU A 121 0.54 -2.89 -1.52
CA LEU A 121 1.88 -2.78 -0.91
C LEU A 121 2.70 -4.08 -1.04
N ILE A 122 2.04 -5.24 -1.03
CA ILE A 122 2.67 -6.54 -1.28
C ILE A 122 3.02 -6.71 -2.77
N GLU A 123 2.09 -6.39 -3.68
CA GLU A 123 2.31 -6.46 -5.14
C GLU A 123 3.49 -5.57 -5.58
N GLU A 124 3.59 -4.35 -5.04
CA GLU A 124 4.68 -3.41 -5.30
C GLU A 124 5.97 -3.71 -4.53
N LYS A 125 6.00 -4.81 -3.77
CA LYS A 125 7.15 -5.22 -2.94
C LYS A 125 7.57 -4.15 -1.93
N CYS A 126 6.68 -3.25 -1.51
CA CYS A 126 6.95 -2.35 -0.40
C CYS A 126 6.94 -3.13 0.92
N LEU A 127 6.03 -4.10 1.03
CA LEU A 127 5.92 -5.02 2.14
C LEU A 127 5.93 -6.46 1.63
N LYS A 128 6.18 -7.39 2.53
CA LYS A 128 5.98 -8.82 2.31
C LYS A 128 5.61 -9.50 3.62
N TYR A 129 4.83 -10.58 3.53
CA TYR A 129 4.66 -11.45 4.68
C TYR A 129 5.96 -12.17 4.98
N LEU A 130 6.24 -12.37 6.27
CA LEU A 130 7.39 -13.14 6.70
C LEU A 130 7.26 -14.62 6.27
N ASP A 131 6.05 -15.16 6.34
CA ASP A 131 5.71 -16.54 6.03
C ASP A 131 4.26 -16.67 5.53
N ASP A 132 3.85 -17.90 5.21
CA ASP A 132 2.51 -18.22 4.72
C ASP A 132 1.40 -18.02 5.76
N SER A 133 1.73 -17.85 7.04
CA SER A 133 0.75 -17.56 8.09
C SER A 133 0.21 -16.14 7.99
N ARG A 134 0.92 -15.23 7.30
CA ARG A 134 0.56 -13.82 7.08
C ARG A 134 0.35 -13.03 8.39
N THR A 135 0.93 -13.51 9.48
CA THR A 135 0.80 -12.89 10.81
C THR A 135 1.77 -11.73 11.02
N GLU A 136 2.83 -11.67 10.21
CA GLU A 136 3.92 -10.72 10.32
C GLU A 136 4.32 -10.13 8.96
N LEU A 137 4.65 -8.84 8.98
CA LEU A 137 5.07 -8.01 7.85
C LEU A 137 6.52 -7.56 8.02
N ILE A 138 7.28 -7.68 6.94
CA ILE A 138 8.63 -7.14 6.78
C ILE A 138 8.75 -6.40 5.45
N THR A 139 9.80 -5.60 5.29
CA THR A 139 10.24 -5.09 3.99
C THR A 139 11.18 -6.10 3.31
N PRO A 140 11.33 -6.07 1.97
CA PRO A 140 12.36 -6.86 1.28
C PRO A 140 13.77 -6.59 1.79
N GLU A 141 14.07 -5.34 2.15
CA GLU A 141 15.36 -4.95 2.66
C GLU A 141 15.63 -5.58 4.03
N GLN A 142 14.63 -5.65 4.93
CA GLN A 142 14.77 -6.36 6.21
C GLN A 142 15.06 -7.85 6.03
N GLU A 143 14.53 -8.49 4.98
CA GLU A 143 14.90 -9.86 4.64
C GLU A 143 16.35 -9.96 4.18
N GLN A 144 16.78 -9.08 3.27
CA GLN A 144 18.17 -9.08 2.79
C GLN A 144 19.16 -8.90 3.94
N GLN A 145 18.83 -8.08 4.93
CA GLN A 145 19.65 -7.90 6.12
C GLN A 145 19.84 -9.17 6.94
N LYS A 146 18.82 -10.04 7.03
CA LYS A 146 18.91 -11.31 7.76
C LYS A 146 20.03 -12.20 7.22
N TYR A 147 20.35 -12.06 5.94
CA TYR A 147 21.36 -12.83 5.23
C TYR A 147 22.66 -12.04 4.97
N SER A 148 22.75 -10.77 5.40
CA SER A 148 23.94 -9.96 5.20
C SER A 148 25.03 -10.31 6.23
N PRO A 149 26.25 -10.66 5.80
CA PRO A 149 27.39 -10.83 6.72
C PRO A 149 27.94 -9.47 7.22
N ASP A 150 27.57 -8.37 6.57
CA ASP A 150 28.00 -7.02 6.90
C ASP A 150 27.12 -6.41 8.01
N ARG A 151 27.66 -6.42 9.24
CA ARG A 151 27.00 -5.88 10.43
C ARG A 151 26.89 -4.34 10.41
N ASP A 152 27.80 -3.66 9.74
CA ASP A 152 27.84 -2.19 9.70
C ASP A 152 26.77 -1.66 8.74
N ALA A 153 26.63 -2.29 7.56
CA ALA A 153 25.52 -2.02 6.64
C ALA A 153 24.16 -2.35 7.26
N GLY A 154 24.09 -3.43 8.04
CA GLY A 154 22.92 -3.80 8.83
C GLY A 154 22.52 -2.70 9.83
N THR A 155 23.50 -2.16 10.54
CA THR A 155 23.27 -1.13 11.56
C THR A 155 22.78 0.18 10.93
N ALA A 156 23.44 0.65 9.86
CA ALA A 156 23.10 1.91 9.18
C ALA A 156 21.67 1.91 8.60
N PHE A 157 21.23 0.80 8.02
CA PHE A 157 19.88 0.70 7.47
C PHE A 157 18.80 0.61 8.57
N ASN A 158 19.10 -0.08 9.68
CA ASN A 158 18.20 -0.06 10.85
C ASN A 158 18.08 1.33 11.47
N ASP A 159 19.16 2.13 11.47
CA ASP A 159 19.09 3.54 11.85
C ASP A 159 18.21 4.36 10.90
N LEU A 160 18.28 4.08 9.60
CA LEU A 160 17.46 4.76 8.59
C LEU A 160 15.96 4.42 8.73
N LEU A 161 15.63 3.16 9.02
CA LEU A 161 14.26 2.71 9.30
C LEU A 161 13.73 3.17 10.67
N SER A 162 14.59 3.32 11.67
CA SER A 162 14.22 3.73 13.03
C SER A 162 14.16 5.25 13.24
N LYS A 163 14.46 6.06 12.21
CA LYS A 163 14.30 7.51 12.27
C LYS A 163 12.90 7.86 12.77
N ARG A 164 12.80 8.73 13.78
CA ARG A 164 11.52 9.10 14.40
C ARG A 164 10.58 9.68 13.34
N ARG A 165 9.45 9.00 13.13
CA ARG A 165 8.35 9.48 12.28
C ARG A 165 7.12 9.72 13.15
N GLN A 166 6.46 10.84 12.92
CA GLN A 166 5.11 11.08 13.44
C GLN A 166 4.13 10.61 12.37
N PHE A 167 3.27 9.65 12.72
CA PHE A 167 2.16 9.27 11.87
C PHE A 167 0.95 10.09 12.31
N ILE A 168 0.67 11.16 11.55
CA ILE A 168 -0.39 12.11 11.87
C ILE A 168 -1.73 11.48 11.50
N TYR A 169 -2.62 11.37 12.49
CA TYR A 169 -4.04 11.04 12.32
C TYR A 169 -4.69 12.14 11.48
N CYS A 170 -5.24 11.76 10.32
CA CYS A 170 -6.04 12.67 9.51
C CYS A 170 -7.50 12.60 9.97
#